data_AF-A0A962GGX1-F1
#
_entry.id   AF-A0A962GGX1-F1
#
_cell.length_a   1.000
_cell.length_b   1.000
_cell.length_c   1.000
_cell.angle_alpha   90.00
_cell.angle_beta   90.00
_cell.angle_gamma   90.00
#
_symmetry.space_group_name_H-M   'P 1'
#
loop_
_entity.id
_entity.type
_entity.pdbx_description
1 polymer ?
#
loop_
_entity_poly.entity_id
_entity_poly.type
_entity_poly.pdbx_seq_one_letter_code
_entity_poly.pdbx_strand_id
1 'polypeptide(L)'
;MSDLLQQLQGYFTSGGYVMPPLIVATVVLWWTLGYRMMALRRGSLRSARVLVDRFLKGQRPTHRGVLVRVLKKGMKLRAQALPDLRRYLDDAFAEEANEIRKYRVLITTIVLVAPLLGLLGTVSGMIETFDSLGDMSLFSQSGGIAGGISQALITTQMGLAVSIPGLIVNGILDKKQRQLEIEMAQLKDYLCSPIPGIETD
;
A
#
# COMPACT_ATOMS: atom_id res chain seq x y z
N MET A 1 16.49 4.04 24.14
CA MET A 1 15.13 4.63 24.04
C MET A 1 15.17 6.14 24.26
N SER A 2 15.96 6.64 25.22
CA SER A 2 16.20 8.08 25.48
C SER A 2 16.85 8.83 24.30
N ASP A 3 17.87 8.25 23.63
CA ASP A 3 18.52 8.89 22.48
C ASP A 3 17.60 9.06 21.27
N LEU A 4 16.71 8.09 21.06
CA LEU A 4 15.73 8.11 19.95
C LEU A 4 14.68 9.18 20.17
N LEU A 5 14.24 9.39 21.43
CA LEU A 5 13.32 10.46 21.80
C LEU A 5 13.98 11.84 21.72
N GLN A 6 15.26 11.97 22.09
CA GLN A 6 16.00 13.22 21.94
C GLN A 6 16.30 13.57 20.47
N GLN A 7 16.64 12.58 19.65
CA GLN A 7 16.78 12.79 18.20
C GLN A 7 15.44 13.17 17.57
N LEU A 8 14.34 12.50 17.92
CA LEU A 8 12.99 12.85 17.45
C LEU A 8 12.56 14.25 17.90
N GLN A 9 12.86 14.65 19.14
CA GLN A 9 12.61 16.02 19.61
C GLN A 9 13.45 17.04 18.83
N GLY A 10 14.73 16.75 18.55
CA GLY A 10 15.59 17.58 17.71
C GLY A 10 15.07 17.75 16.28
N TYR A 11 14.57 16.69 15.65
CA TYR A 11 13.93 16.77 14.33
C TYR A 11 12.59 17.51 14.35
N PHE A 12 11.83 17.42 15.45
CA PHE A 12 10.60 18.19 15.65
C PHE A 12 10.84 19.69 15.77
N THR A 13 11.90 20.11 16.46
CA THR A 13 12.28 21.52 16.56
C THR A 13 12.90 22.06 15.27
N SER A 14 13.62 21.23 14.50
CA SER A 14 14.39 21.67 13.33
C SER A 14 13.65 21.61 11.98
N GLY A 15 12.44 21.03 11.90
CA GLY A 15 11.68 20.92 10.64
C GLY A 15 10.37 21.73 10.61
N GLY A 16 10.15 22.56 11.63
CA GLY A 16 8.99 23.44 11.74
C GLY A 16 7.63 22.73 11.79
N TYR A 17 6.56 23.48 11.58
CA TYR A 17 5.17 23.03 11.69
C TYR A 17 4.75 21.92 10.71
N VAL A 18 5.54 21.65 9.68
CA VAL A 18 5.22 20.68 8.61
C VAL A 18 5.73 19.27 8.92
N MET A 19 6.62 19.11 9.91
CA MET A 19 7.13 17.78 10.32
C MET A 19 6.08 16.85 10.93
N PRO A 20 5.21 17.28 11.88
CA PRO A 20 4.20 16.40 12.47
C PRO A 20 3.30 15.68 11.44
N PRO A 21 2.67 16.36 10.45
CA PRO A 21 1.85 15.67 9.46
C PRO A 21 2.66 14.74 8.56
N LEU A 22 3.94 15.05 8.28
CA LEU A 22 4.83 14.19 7.49
C LEU A 22 5.19 12.90 8.23
N ILE A 23 5.43 12.98 9.55
CA ILE A 23 5.68 11.80 10.39
C ILE A 23 4.45 10.90 10.44
N VAL A 24 3.25 11.48 10.64
CA VAL A 24 1.99 10.73 10.61
C VAL A 24 1.80 10.05 9.26
N ALA A 25 2.01 10.77 8.16
CA ALA A 25 1.93 10.21 6.81
C ALA A 25 2.90 9.04 6.62
N THR A 26 4.13 9.15 7.14
CA THR A 26 5.14 8.09 7.09
C THR A 26 4.69 6.84 7.83
N VAL A 27 4.22 6.97 9.08
CA VAL A 27 3.74 5.84 9.87
C VAL A 27 2.56 5.15 9.19
N VAL A 28 1.59 5.94 8.71
CA VAL A 28 0.42 5.40 7.98
C VAL A 28 0.85 4.71 6.68
N LEU A 29 1.81 5.25 5.94
CA LEU A 29 2.33 4.66 4.71
C LEU A 29 2.96 3.28 4.99
N TRP A 30 3.86 3.18 5.96
CA TRP A 30 4.52 1.91 6.27
C TRP A 30 3.54 0.87 6.82
N TRP A 31 2.59 1.29 7.67
CA TRP A 31 1.53 0.42 8.16
C TRP A 31 0.67 -0.14 7.01
N THR A 32 0.21 0.72 6.11
CA THR A 32 -0.64 0.33 4.98
C THR A 32 0.11 -0.51 3.94
N LEU A 33 1.38 -0.20 3.67
CA LEU A 33 2.25 -1.04 2.83
C LEU A 33 2.45 -2.43 3.43
N GLY A 34 2.68 -2.53 4.74
CA GLY A 34 2.80 -3.80 5.45
C GLY A 34 1.53 -4.62 5.38
N TYR A 35 0.37 -3.99 5.64
CA TYR A 35 -0.94 -4.62 5.49
C TYR A 35 -1.14 -5.15 4.07
N ARG A 36 -0.90 -4.31 3.06
CA ARG A 36 -1.13 -4.65 1.65
C ARG A 36 -0.17 -5.75 1.17
N MET A 37 1.08 -5.75 1.65
CA MET A 37 2.04 -6.82 1.39
C MET A 37 1.57 -8.17 1.96
N MET A 38 0.92 -8.18 3.12
CA MET A 38 0.33 -9.38 3.71
C MET A 38 -0.97 -9.79 3.00
N ALA A 39 -1.83 -8.85 2.64
CA ALA A 39 -3.10 -9.08 1.95
C ALA A 39 -2.90 -9.65 0.53
N LEU A 40 -1.89 -9.18 -0.20
CA LEU A 40 -1.52 -9.63 -1.55
C LEU A 40 -0.69 -10.92 -1.57
N ARG A 41 -0.59 -11.64 -0.45
CA ARG A 41 0.04 -12.97 -0.44
C ARG A 41 -0.80 -13.92 -1.29
N ARG A 42 -0.27 -14.23 -2.49
CA ARG A 42 -0.85 -15.19 -3.45
C ARG A 42 -1.14 -16.54 -2.80
N GLY A 43 -0.24 -16.99 -1.93
CA GLY A 43 -0.35 -18.25 -1.16
C GLY A 43 -0.28 -19.53 -1.99
N SER A 44 -0.06 -19.47 -3.31
CA SER A 44 0.22 -20.65 -4.13
C SER A 44 1.25 -20.29 -5.19
N LEU A 45 2.27 -21.13 -5.35
CA LEU A 45 3.21 -21.05 -6.48
C LEU A 45 2.60 -21.61 -7.77
N ARG A 46 1.47 -22.30 -7.68
CA ARG A 46 0.86 -23.07 -8.77
C ARG A 46 -0.27 -22.28 -9.45
N SER A 47 -0.39 -22.48 -10.77
CA SER A 47 -1.42 -21.88 -11.63
C SER A 47 -2.85 -22.22 -11.17
N ALA A 48 -3.82 -21.34 -11.45
CA ALA A 48 -5.23 -21.50 -11.12
C ALA A 48 -5.80 -22.84 -11.60
N ARG A 49 -5.43 -23.27 -12.82
CA ARG A 49 -5.86 -24.57 -13.38
C ARG A 49 -5.42 -25.76 -12.52
N VAL A 50 -4.15 -25.76 -12.10
CA VAL A 50 -3.57 -26.84 -11.27
C VAL A 50 -4.19 -26.86 -9.88
N LEU A 51 -4.59 -25.70 -9.36
CA LEU A 51 -5.26 -25.62 -8.06
C LEU A 51 -6.66 -26.24 -8.10
N VAL A 52 -7.43 -25.99 -9.17
CA VAL A 52 -8.77 -26.56 -9.31
C VAL A 52 -8.69 -28.07 -9.52
N ASP A 53 -7.87 -28.54 -10.47
CA ASP A 53 -7.68 -29.98 -10.74
C ASP A 53 -7.30 -30.76 -9.47
N ARG A 54 -6.41 -30.19 -8.66
CA ARG A 54 -5.99 -30.83 -7.41
C ARG A 54 -7.09 -30.85 -6.34
N PHE A 55 -7.89 -29.79 -6.27
CA PHE A 55 -9.02 -29.73 -5.35
C PHE A 55 -10.09 -30.76 -5.74
N LEU A 56 -10.34 -30.94 -7.04
CA LEU A 56 -11.22 -31.99 -7.57
C LEU A 56 -10.67 -33.39 -7.26
N LYS A 57 -9.35 -33.58 -7.33
CA LYS A 57 -8.66 -34.80 -6.87
C LYS A 57 -8.58 -34.96 -5.35
N GLY A 58 -9.34 -34.18 -4.58
CA GLY A 58 -9.46 -34.30 -3.13
C GLY A 58 -8.32 -33.74 -2.29
N GLN A 59 -7.28 -33.15 -2.89
CA GLN A 59 -6.17 -32.59 -2.11
C GLN A 59 -6.48 -31.14 -1.72
N ARG A 60 -6.56 -30.88 -0.42
CA ARG A 60 -6.85 -29.54 0.11
C ARG A 60 -5.58 -28.67 0.08
N PRO A 61 -5.63 -27.43 -0.45
CA PRO A 61 -4.50 -26.54 -0.41
C PRO A 61 -4.15 -26.17 1.05
N THR A 62 -2.93 -26.47 1.49
CA THR A 62 -2.43 -26.17 2.84
C THR A 62 -2.11 -24.68 3.05
N HIS A 63 -1.87 -23.93 1.97
CA HIS A 63 -1.40 -22.57 2.07
C HIS A 63 -2.54 -21.54 2.20
N ARG A 64 -2.26 -20.45 2.94
CA ARG A 64 -3.14 -19.28 3.07
C ARG A 64 -2.78 -18.25 2.00
N GLY A 65 -3.75 -17.88 1.17
CA GLY A 65 -3.60 -16.79 0.20
C GLY A 65 -4.87 -16.51 -0.58
N VAL A 66 -4.86 -15.43 -1.37
CA VAL A 66 -6.03 -14.92 -2.11
C VAL A 66 -6.64 -16.01 -2.98
N LEU A 67 -5.83 -16.68 -3.82
CA LEU A 67 -6.33 -17.73 -4.72
C LEU A 67 -6.97 -18.90 -4.00
N VAL A 68 -6.45 -19.28 -2.82
CA VAL A 68 -7.02 -20.39 -2.05
C VAL A 68 -8.35 -20.00 -1.43
N ARG A 69 -8.52 -18.75 -0.98
CA ARG A 69 -9.81 -18.25 -0.47
C ARG A 69 -10.87 -18.21 -1.57
N VAL A 70 -10.50 -17.63 -2.71
CA VAL A 70 -11.37 -17.51 -3.89
C VAL A 70 -11.75 -18.90 -4.42
N LEU A 71 -10.81 -19.85 -4.50
CA LEU A 71 -11.08 -21.24 -4.88
C LEU A 71 -12.06 -21.93 -3.92
N LYS A 72 -11.85 -21.81 -2.60
CA LYS A 72 -12.75 -22.43 -1.60
C LYS A 72 -14.17 -21.87 -1.70
N LYS A 73 -14.31 -20.54 -1.84
CA LYS A 73 -15.60 -19.88 -2.06
C LYS A 73 -16.24 -20.39 -3.36
N GLY A 74 -15.49 -20.42 -4.45
CA GLY A 74 -16.00 -20.83 -5.76
C GLY A 74 -16.43 -22.30 -5.83
N MET A 75 -15.65 -23.21 -5.23
CA MET A 75 -16.02 -24.63 -5.15
C MET A 75 -17.26 -24.86 -4.28
N LYS A 76 -17.43 -24.10 -3.19
CA LYS A 76 -18.63 -24.17 -2.34
C LYS A 76 -19.88 -23.74 -3.12
N LEU A 77 -19.79 -22.67 -3.91
CA LEU A 77 -20.90 -22.19 -4.74
C LEU A 77 -21.22 -23.18 -5.87
N ARG A 78 -20.20 -23.77 -6.49
CA ARG A 78 -20.39 -24.79 -7.53
C ARG A 78 -21.10 -26.04 -6.99
N ALA A 79 -20.77 -26.47 -5.78
CA ALA A 79 -21.41 -27.64 -5.15
C ALA A 79 -22.92 -27.44 -4.88
N GLN A 80 -23.41 -26.21 -4.91
CA GLN A 80 -24.83 -25.88 -4.71
C GLN A 80 -25.66 -25.97 -6.01
N ALA A 81 -25.03 -26.29 -7.16
CA ALA A 81 -25.69 -26.44 -8.46
C ALA A 81 -26.61 -25.24 -8.82
N LEU A 82 -26.12 -24.02 -8.56
CA LEU A 82 -26.88 -22.79 -8.75
C LEU A 82 -27.16 -22.53 -10.25
N PRO A 83 -28.40 -22.14 -10.63
CA PRO A 83 -28.79 -21.92 -12.04
C PRO A 83 -28.02 -20.79 -12.74
N ASP A 84 -27.45 -19.84 -11.98
CA ASP A 84 -26.57 -18.78 -12.48
C ASP A 84 -25.28 -18.70 -11.66
N LEU A 85 -24.52 -19.79 -11.62
CA LEU A 85 -23.26 -19.89 -10.88
C LEU A 85 -22.32 -18.71 -11.16
N ARG A 86 -22.28 -18.21 -12.40
CA ARG A 86 -21.40 -17.11 -12.79
C ARG A 86 -21.67 -15.84 -11.98
N ARG A 87 -22.94 -15.46 -11.82
CA ARG A 87 -23.32 -14.29 -11.03
C ARG A 87 -22.91 -14.42 -9.57
N TYR A 88 -23.16 -15.57 -8.95
CA TYR A 88 -22.75 -15.79 -7.55
C TYR A 88 -21.23 -15.79 -7.38
N LEU A 89 -20.49 -16.30 -8.37
CA LEU A 89 -19.02 -16.21 -8.38
C LEU A 89 -18.55 -14.77 -8.53
N ASP A 90 -19.19 -13.97 -9.39
CA ASP A 90 -18.87 -12.55 -9.56
C ASP A 90 -19.04 -11.77 -8.26
N ASP A 91 -20.15 -11.96 -7.55
CA ASP A 91 -20.39 -11.32 -6.24
C ASP A 91 -19.34 -11.76 -5.20
N ALA A 92 -19.09 -13.07 -5.09
CA ALA A 92 -18.13 -13.60 -4.13
C ALA A 92 -16.67 -13.18 -4.43
N PHE A 93 -16.32 -13.00 -5.71
CA PHE A 93 -14.99 -12.60 -6.13
C PHE A 93 -14.81 -11.09 -6.05
N ALA A 94 -15.88 -10.31 -6.21
CA ALA A 94 -15.88 -8.85 -6.02
C ALA A 94 -15.50 -8.48 -4.58
N GLU A 95 -15.99 -9.21 -3.58
CA GLU A 95 -15.59 -9.02 -2.18
C GLU A 95 -14.06 -9.20 -2.00
N GLU A 96 -13.49 -10.28 -2.54
CA GLU A 96 -12.04 -10.54 -2.43
C GLU A 96 -11.23 -9.52 -3.25
N ALA A 97 -11.75 -9.08 -4.40
CA ALA A 97 -11.15 -8.03 -5.23
C ALA A 97 -11.11 -6.68 -4.49
N ASN A 98 -12.15 -6.34 -3.73
CA ASN A 98 -12.18 -5.15 -2.88
C ASN A 98 -11.15 -5.23 -1.75
N GLU A 99 -11.02 -6.39 -1.10
CA GLU A 99 -10.03 -6.58 -0.04
C GLU A 99 -8.57 -6.45 -0.53
N ILE A 100 -8.24 -6.93 -1.74
CA ILE A 100 -6.89 -6.73 -2.32
C ILE A 100 -6.64 -5.29 -2.80
N ARG A 101 -7.70 -4.54 -3.10
CA ARG A 101 -7.66 -3.11 -3.48
C ARG A 101 -7.60 -2.18 -2.28
N LYS A 102 -7.86 -2.69 -1.07
CA LYS A 102 -7.89 -1.91 0.17
C LYS A 102 -6.59 -1.12 0.38
N TYR A 103 -6.74 0.14 0.79
CA TYR A 103 -5.65 1.11 1.00
C TYR A 103 -4.81 1.48 -0.24
N ARG A 104 -5.07 0.93 -1.43
CA ARG A 104 -4.33 1.30 -2.64
C ARG A 104 -4.36 2.80 -2.91
N VAL A 105 -5.56 3.39 -2.86
CA VAL A 105 -5.74 4.84 -3.09
C VAL A 105 -5.00 5.64 -2.02
N LEU A 106 -5.16 5.26 -0.75
CA LEU A 106 -4.50 5.92 0.38
C LEU A 106 -2.97 5.92 0.25
N ILE A 107 -2.37 4.78 -0.09
CA ILE A 107 -0.91 4.66 -0.30
C ILE A 107 -0.48 5.59 -1.44
N THR A 108 -1.17 5.54 -2.57
CA THR A 108 -0.86 6.42 -3.71
C THR A 108 -0.97 7.90 -3.34
N THR A 109 -2.00 8.28 -2.60
CA THR A 109 -2.17 9.66 -2.11
C THR A 109 -1.02 10.08 -1.21
N ILE A 110 -0.65 9.26 -0.22
CA ILE A 110 0.43 9.61 0.72
C ILE A 110 1.78 9.74 -0.01
N VAL A 111 2.08 8.81 -0.93
CA VAL A 111 3.30 8.89 -1.75
C VAL A 111 3.35 10.19 -2.55
N LEU A 112 2.23 10.65 -3.10
CA LEU A 112 2.18 11.91 -3.84
C LEU A 112 2.21 13.16 -2.95
N VAL A 113 1.63 13.08 -1.76
CA VAL A 113 1.53 14.23 -0.83
C VAL A 113 2.79 14.43 0.00
N ALA A 114 3.51 13.37 0.38
CA ALA A 114 4.75 13.46 1.16
C ALA A 114 5.82 14.43 0.59
N PRO A 115 6.15 14.42 -0.72
CA PRO A 115 7.11 15.37 -1.27
C PRO A 115 6.54 16.79 -1.35
N LEU A 116 5.22 16.94 -1.55
CA LEU A 116 4.55 18.24 -1.52
C LEU A 116 4.56 18.86 -0.11
N LEU A 117 4.42 18.04 0.94
CA LEU A 117 4.62 18.48 2.32
C LEU A 117 6.08 18.90 2.55
N GLY A 118 7.05 18.15 2.01
CA GLY A 118 8.46 18.55 2.04
C GLY A 118 8.73 19.92 1.43
N LEU A 119 8.11 20.20 0.27
CA LEU A 119 8.16 21.48 -0.43
C LEU A 119 7.43 22.60 0.35
N LEU A 120 6.30 22.29 0.97
CA LEU A 120 5.61 23.25 1.84
C LEU A 120 6.50 23.67 3.02
N GLY A 121 7.26 22.72 3.57
CA GLY A 121 8.24 22.97 4.62
C GLY A 121 9.36 23.90 4.18
N THR A 122 9.88 23.78 2.95
CA THR A 122 10.90 24.71 2.45
C THR A 122 10.36 26.11 2.29
N VAL A 123 9.16 26.25 1.71
CA VAL A 123 8.53 27.57 1.56
C VAL A 123 8.31 28.22 2.92
N SER A 124 7.80 27.46 3.89
CA SER A 124 7.55 27.96 5.25
C SER A 124 8.85 28.39 5.95
N GLY A 125 9.91 27.56 5.89
CA GLY A 125 11.20 27.89 6.49
C GLY A 125 11.89 29.09 5.84
N MET A 126 11.75 29.25 4.52
CA MET A 126 12.28 30.42 3.82
C MET A 126 11.51 31.70 4.19
N ILE A 127 10.19 31.64 4.37
CA ILE A 127 9.39 32.79 4.84
C ILE A 127 9.89 33.25 6.22
N GLU A 128 10.02 32.32 7.17
CA GLU A 128 10.51 32.62 8.53
C GLU A 128 11.95 33.20 8.52
N THR A 129 12.78 32.72 7.61
CA THR A 129 14.15 33.26 7.40
C THR A 129 14.13 34.69 6.85
N PHE A 130 13.22 35.02 5.95
CA PHE A 130 13.12 36.39 5.39
C PHE A 130 12.45 37.37 6.36
N ASP A 131 11.44 36.94 7.12
CA ASP A 131 10.79 37.79 8.13
C ASP A 131 11.79 38.21 9.22
N SER A 132 12.59 37.26 9.72
CA SER A 132 13.62 37.52 10.72
C SER A 132 14.77 38.41 10.23
N LEU A 133 15.02 38.44 8.91
CA LEU A 133 15.92 39.40 8.26
C LEU A 133 15.33 40.81 8.21
N GLY A 134 14.03 40.94 7.91
CA GLY A 134 13.31 42.22 7.81
C GLY A 134 13.26 42.98 9.14
N ASP A 135 13.17 42.25 10.25
CA ASP A 135 13.08 42.82 11.60
C ASP A 135 14.45 43.22 12.21
N MET A 136 15.54 43.15 11.45
CA MET A 136 16.94 43.38 11.90
C MET A 136 17.42 42.50 13.09
N SER A 137 16.58 41.59 13.59
CA SER A 137 16.88 40.69 14.71
C SER A 137 18.09 39.79 14.44
N LEU A 138 18.32 39.45 13.17
CA LEU A 138 19.39 38.54 12.74
C LEU A 138 20.75 39.18 12.49
N PHE A 139 20.88 40.51 12.48
CA PHE A 139 22.19 41.14 12.18
C PHE A 139 23.24 40.92 13.30
N SER A 140 22.81 40.42 14.47
CA SER A 140 23.66 40.16 15.64
C SER A 140 24.08 38.69 15.84
N GLN A 141 23.47 37.74 15.12
CA GLN A 141 23.76 36.30 15.28
C GLN A 141 23.90 35.62 13.93
N SER A 142 25.15 35.30 13.56
CA SER A 142 25.55 34.59 12.34
C SER A 142 24.98 33.16 12.16
N GLY A 143 24.05 32.72 13.04
CA GLY A 143 23.44 31.39 13.01
C GLY A 143 22.00 31.31 12.47
N GLY A 144 21.24 32.41 12.42
CA GLY A 144 19.79 32.32 12.17
C GLY A 144 19.39 32.03 10.72
N ILE A 145 20.04 32.67 9.74
CA ILE A 145 19.74 32.45 8.31
C ILE A 145 20.12 31.03 7.88
N ALA A 146 21.32 30.59 8.25
CA ALA A 146 21.81 29.25 7.93
C ALA A 146 20.94 28.17 8.58
N GLY A 147 20.41 28.43 9.78
CA GLY A 147 19.46 27.56 10.47
C GLY A 147 18.15 27.38 9.70
N GLY A 148 17.50 28.48 9.28
CA GLY A 148 16.23 28.43 8.54
C GLY A 148 16.35 27.76 7.16
N ILE A 149 17.45 27.99 6.44
CA ILE A 149 17.75 27.30 5.18
C ILE A 149 17.99 25.80 5.44
N SER A 150 18.74 25.45 6.49
CA SER A 150 18.99 24.04 6.85
C SER A 150 17.68 23.31 7.19
N GLN A 151 16.81 23.95 7.99
CA GLN A 151 15.47 23.44 8.31
C GLN A 151 14.63 23.18 7.06
N ALA A 152 14.61 24.13 6.13
CA ALA A 152 13.91 24.00 4.86
C ALA A 152 14.39 22.75 4.10
N LEU A 153 15.71 22.60 3.92
CA LEU A 153 16.30 21.49 3.17
C LEU A 153 16.03 20.12 3.82
N ILE A 154 16.11 20.02 5.15
CA ILE A 154 15.84 18.77 5.89
C ILE A 154 14.39 18.33 5.66
N THR A 155 13.44 19.26 5.66
CA THR A 155 12.01 18.92 5.49
C THR A 155 11.72 18.37 4.10
N THR A 156 12.33 18.94 3.06
CA THR A 156 12.24 18.38 1.70
C THR A 156 12.92 17.03 1.57
N GLN A 157 14.11 16.89 2.15
CA GLN A 157 14.83 15.61 2.16
C GLN A 157 13.99 14.50 2.79
N MET A 158 13.32 14.78 3.92
CA MET A 158 12.44 13.82 4.58
C MET A 158 11.23 13.44 3.73
N GLY A 159 10.57 14.41 3.08
CA GLY A 159 9.45 14.14 2.17
C GLY A 159 9.84 13.20 1.02
N LEU A 160 11.01 13.42 0.42
CA LEU A 160 11.55 12.56 -0.63
C LEU A 160 11.98 11.19 -0.10
N ALA A 161 12.63 11.14 1.06
CA ALA A 161 13.09 9.90 1.69
C ALA A 161 11.92 8.94 1.99
N VAL A 162 10.73 9.47 2.26
CA VAL A 162 9.50 8.69 2.48
C VAL A 162 8.82 8.33 1.15
N SER A 163 8.71 9.30 0.24
CA SER A 163 8.01 9.15 -1.05
C SER A 163 8.68 8.14 -1.98
N ILE A 164 10.02 8.17 -2.11
CA ILE A 164 10.75 7.38 -3.09
C ILE A 164 10.59 5.87 -2.82
N PRO A 165 10.90 5.35 -1.61
CA PRO A 165 10.68 3.94 -1.31
C PRO A 165 9.19 3.57 -1.38
N GLY A 166 8.30 4.45 -0.90
CA GLY A 166 6.86 4.24 -0.94
C GLY A 166 6.35 4.02 -2.36
N LEU A 167 6.82 4.82 -3.32
CA LEU A 167 6.46 4.69 -4.74
C LEU A 167 6.92 3.36 -5.34
N ILE A 168 8.17 2.96 -5.06
CA ILE A 168 8.74 1.70 -5.57
C ILE A 168 7.94 0.51 -5.06
N VAL A 169 7.72 0.44 -3.75
CA VAL A 169 6.98 -0.67 -3.13
C VAL A 169 5.53 -0.67 -3.61
N ASN A 170 4.88 0.48 -3.70
CA ASN A 170 3.51 0.59 -4.21
C ASN A 170 3.39 0.06 -5.65
N GLY A 171 4.35 0.38 -6.52
CA GLY A 171 4.40 -0.15 -7.89
C GLY A 171 4.53 -1.67 -7.96
N ILE A 172 5.38 -2.26 -7.11
CA ILE A 172 5.53 -3.73 -7.00
C ILE A 172 4.21 -4.37 -6.53
N LEU A 173 3.54 -3.77 -5.55
CA LEU A 173 2.27 -4.26 -5.02
C LEU A 173 1.14 -4.12 -6.04
N ASP A 174 1.09 -3.03 -6.81
CA ASP A 174 0.13 -2.82 -7.90
C ASP A 174 0.26 -3.89 -8.98
N LYS A 175 1.50 -4.22 -9.38
CA LYS A 175 1.77 -5.32 -10.32
C LYS A 175 1.27 -6.66 -9.79
N LYS A 176 1.52 -6.96 -8.50
CA LYS A 176 1.03 -8.20 -7.85
C LYS A 176 -0.50 -8.24 -7.77
N GLN A 177 -1.15 -7.13 -7.44
CA GLN A 177 -2.60 -7.05 -7.39
C GLN A 177 -3.21 -7.34 -8.77
N ARG A 178 -2.70 -6.71 -9.83
CA ARG A 178 -3.19 -6.94 -11.20
C ARG A 178 -3.05 -8.40 -11.62
N GLN A 179 -1.93 -9.04 -11.27
CA GLN A 179 -1.73 -10.46 -11.55
C GLN A 179 -2.75 -11.33 -10.82
N LEU A 180 -3.04 -11.05 -9.54
CA LEU A 180 -4.06 -11.77 -8.78
C LEU A 180 -5.48 -11.60 -9.36
N GLU A 181 -5.83 -10.39 -9.81
CA GLU A 181 -7.12 -10.13 -10.46
C GLU A 181 -7.29 -10.95 -11.74
N ILE A 182 -6.24 -11.05 -12.57
CA ILE A 182 -6.24 -11.89 -13.77
C ILE A 182 -6.41 -13.38 -13.40
N GLU A 183 -5.68 -13.86 -12.38
CA GLU A 183 -5.77 -15.25 -11.93
C GLU A 183 -7.15 -15.58 -11.34
N MET A 184 -7.79 -14.63 -10.64
CA MET A 184 -9.17 -14.77 -10.15
C MET A 184 -10.17 -14.86 -11.31
N ALA A 185 -10.00 -14.04 -12.36
CA ALA A 185 -10.85 -14.11 -13.56
C ALA A 185 -10.69 -15.47 -14.27
N GLN A 186 -9.46 -15.95 -14.47
CA GLN A 186 -9.20 -17.27 -15.05
C GLN A 186 -9.80 -18.41 -14.21
N LEU A 187 -9.73 -18.30 -12.89
CA LEU A 187 -10.31 -19.27 -11.97
C LEU A 187 -11.84 -19.31 -12.12
N LYS A 188 -12.50 -18.15 -12.24
CA LYS A 188 -13.93 -18.06 -12.50
C LYS A 188 -14.31 -18.76 -13.79
N ASP A 189 -13.62 -18.45 -14.89
CA ASP A 189 -13.90 -19.04 -16.20
C ASP A 189 -13.73 -20.56 -16.18
N TYR A 190 -12.70 -21.07 -15.49
CA TYR A 190 -12.49 -22.51 -15.34
C TYR A 190 -13.58 -23.18 -14.47
N LEU A 191 -14.06 -22.52 -13.42
CA LEU A 191 -15.15 -23.04 -12.58
C LEU A 191 -16.49 -23.12 -13.33
N CYS A 192 -16.74 -22.19 -14.26
CA CYS A 192 -17.92 -22.17 -15.13
C CYS A 192 -17.80 -23.11 -16.33
N SER A 193 -16.58 -23.48 -16.76
CA SER A 193 -16.40 -24.42 -17.86
C SER A 193 -16.83 -25.86 -17.47
N PRO A 194 -17.45 -26.61 -18.39
CA PRO A 194 -17.62 -28.06 -18.23
C PRO A 194 -16.22 -28.67 -18.10
N ILE A 195 -15.90 -29.25 -16.94
CA ILE A 195 -14.58 -29.84 -16.72
C ILE A 195 -14.59 -31.22 -17.37
N PRO A 196 -13.73 -31.51 -18.36
CA PRO A 196 -13.65 -32.84 -18.95
C PRO A 196 -13.23 -33.85 -17.87
N GLY A 197 -14.07 -34.84 -17.59
CA GLY A 197 -13.82 -35.91 -16.62
C GLY A 197 -14.78 -36.00 -15.42
N ILE A 198 -15.83 -35.18 -15.36
CA ILE A 198 -16.98 -35.44 -14.50
C ILE A 198 -18.16 -35.63 -15.45
N GLU A 199 -18.41 -36.88 -15.83
CA GLU A 199 -19.63 -37.26 -16.54
C GLU A 199 -20.82 -36.77 -15.70
N THR A 200 -21.60 -35.90 -16.30
CA THR A 200 -22.97 -35.62 -15.85
C THR A 200 -23.80 -36.82 -16.26
N ASP A 201 -23.94 -37.78 -15.35
CA ASP A 201 -25.10 -38.69 -15.33
C ASP A 201 -26.35 -37.93 -14.88
#